data_AF-A0A8T5U7R1-F1
#
_entry.id   AF-A0A8T5U7R1-F1
#
_cell.length_a   1.000
_cell.length_b   1.000
_cell.length_c   1.000
_cell.angle_alpha   90.00
_cell.angle_beta   90.00
_cell.angle_gamma   90.00
#
_symmetry.space_group_name_H-M   'P 1'
#
loop_
_entity.id
_entity.type
_entity.pdbx_description
1 polymer ?
#
loop_
_entity_poly.entity_id
_entity_poly.type
_entity_poly.pdbx_seq_one_letter_code
_entity_poly.pdbx_strand_id
1 'polypeptide(L)'
;VQKQEIPKPTGFLKNINLEDLGAVPNTIGKFIDDMTSLGYRQMMKAYYLAGSMRYVKNPTKVLTSKTFQGFARLVMAPNLSSAANFLHTRNLLVSAMHFQDAYNFDLDRICQCLVHYGVIDPNDNSKVLEVPFCAMNTLHREGIEKALAIQGEEAKKAEVIQAEIKELLETIEE
;
A
#
# COMPACT_ATOMS: atom_id res chain seq x y z
N VAL A 1 -6.54 13.27 11.93
CA VAL A 1 -6.26 11.82 12.03
C VAL A 1 -5.12 11.49 13.01
N GLN A 2 -4.15 12.39 13.24
CA GLN A 2 -2.98 12.17 14.11
C GLN A 2 -3.20 11.98 15.63
N LYS A 3 -4.45 11.97 16.13
CA LYS A 3 -4.75 11.86 17.59
C LYS A 3 -5.67 10.69 17.96
N GLN A 4 -5.89 9.73 17.07
CA GLN A 4 -6.63 8.53 17.41
C GLN A 4 -5.66 7.48 17.95
N GLU A 5 -5.66 7.29 19.27
CA GLU A 5 -4.96 6.19 19.90
C GLU A 5 -5.63 4.88 19.47
N ILE A 6 -4.88 4.03 18.79
CA ILE A 6 -5.38 2.71 18.41
C ILE A 6 -5.44 1.86 19.70
N PRO A 7 -6.59 1.27 20.06
CA PRO A 7 -6.77 0.60 21.33
C PRO A 7 -5.83 -0.60 21.46
N LYS A 8 -4.76 -0.48 22.26
CA LYS A 8 -3.79 -1.56 22.46
C LYS A 8 -4.42 -2.65 23.36
N PRO A 9 -4.29 -3.94 23.01
CA PRO A 9 -4.87 -5.05 23.77
C PRO A 9 -4.09 -5.37 25.06
N THR A 10 -3.08 -4.57 25.40
CA THR A 10 -2.24 -4.71 26.61
C THR A 10 -3.04 -4.73 27.91
N GLY A 11 -4.28 -4.22 27.90
CA GLY A 11 -5.20 -4.34 29.04
C GLY A 11 -5.79 -5.75 29.25
N PHE A 12 -5.93 -6.55 28.20
CA PHE A 12 -6.55 -7.89 28.24
C PHE A 12 -5.55 -9.00 28.64
N LEU A 13 -4.27 -8.82 28.34
CA LEU A 13 -3.20 -9.80 28.62
C LEU A 13 -2.49 -9.56 29.96
N LYS A 14 -2.92 -8.56 30.74
CA LYS A 14 -2.31 -8.19 32.02
C LYS A 14 -2.42 -9.27 33.11
N ASN A 15 -3.29 -10.26 32.91
CA ASN A 15 -3.60 -11.32 33.87
C ASN A 15 -2.89 -12.66 33.59
N ILE A 16 -1.99 -12.71 32.61
CA ILE A 16 -1.22 -13.94 32.32
C ILE A 16 0.11 -13.81 33.07
N ASN A 17 0.26 -14.54 34.18
CA ASN A 17 1.52 -14.59 34.93
C ASN A 17 2.54 -15.43 34.16
N LEU A 18 3.55 -14.77 33.60
CA LEU A 18 4.63 -15.39 32.81
C LEU A 18 5.67 -16.14 33.67
N GLU A 19 5.65 -16.00 35.00
CA GLU A 19 6.65 -16.60 35.89
C GLU A 19 6.49 -18.13 36.08
N ASP A 20 5.31 -18.70 35.81
CA ASP A 20 5.03 -20.14 35.94
C ASP A 20 5.41 -20.99 34.70
N LEU A 21 5.77 -20.35 33.58
CA LEU A 21 6.14 -21.03 32.34
C LEU A 21 7.66 -21.15 32.24
N GLY A 22 8.21 -22.14 32.96
CA GLY A 22 9.64 -22.42 33.13
C GLY A 22 10.43 -22.85 31.88
N ALA A 23 10.43 -22.04 30.82
CA ALA A 23 11.34 -22.17 29.68
C ALA A 23 11.76 -20.78 29.11
N VAL A 24 12.83 -20.77 28.33
CA VAL A 24 13.66 -19.61 27.91
C VAL A 24 12.88 -18.29 27.62
N PRO A 25 13.20 -17.18 28.34
CA PRO A 25 12.43 -15.91 28.28
C PRO A 25 12.36 -15.24 26.91
N ASN A 26 13.44 -15.29 26.11
CA ASN A 26 13.52 -14.53 24.85
C ASN A 26 12.72 -15.15 23.71
N THR A 27 12.53 -16.47 23.69
CA THR A 27 11.73 -17.19 22.67
C THR A 27 10.25 -17.15 23.01
N ILE A 28 9.90 -17.28 24.30
CA ILE A 28 8.52 -17.12 24.77
C ILE A 28 8.05 -15.67 24.59
N GLY A 29 8.91 -14.68 24.90
CA GLY A 29 8.60 -13.26 24.69
C GLY A 29 8.26 -12.94 23.23
N LYS A 30 9.12 -13.36 22.29
CA LYS A 30 8.86 -13.20 20.85
C LYS A 30 7.59 -13.92 20.39
N PHE A 31 7.34 -15.13 20.88
CA PHE A 31 6.12 -15.89 20.57
C PHE A 31 4.85 -15.18 21.08
N ILE A 32 4.88 -14.64 22.30
CA ILE A 32 3.76 -13.89 22.88
C ILE A 32 3.55 -12.57 22.15
N ASP A 33 4.63 -11.85 21.80
CA ASP A 33 4.55 -10.61 21.02
C ASP A 33 3.98 -10.85 19.61
N ASP A 34 4.41 -11.92 18.94
CA ASP A 34 3.88 -12.34 17.65
C ASP A 34 2.40 -12.72 17.75
N MET A 35 2.01 -13.48 18.77
CA MET A 35 0.62 -13.87 18.99
C MET A 35 -0.26 -12.66 19.35
N THR A 36 0.26 -11.74 20.15
CA THR A 36 -0.43 -10.49 20.54
C THR A 36 -0.61 -9.59 19.33
N SER A 37 0.41 -9.45 18.48
CA SER A 37 0.33 -8.64 17.26
C SER A 37 -0.63 -9.26 16.24
N LEU A 38 -0.68 -10.59 16.13
CA LEU A 38 -1.62 -11.31 15.27
C LEU A 38 -3.06 -11.17 15.78
N GLY A 39 -3.28 -11.41 17.07
CA GLY A 39 -4.58 -11.22 17.72
C GLY A 39 -5.08 -9.78 17.60
N TYR A 40 -4.19 -8.81 17.77
CA TYR A 40 -4.48 -7.39 17.57
C TYR A 40 -4.93 -7.08 16.14
N ARG A 41 -4.20 -7.57 15.13
CA ARG A 41 -4.56 -7.37 13.72
C ARG A 41 -5.94 -7.94 13.41
N GLN A 42 -6.26 -9.13 13.94
CA GLN A 42 -7.59 -9.74 13.75
C GLN A 42 -8.69 -8.96 14.47
N MET A 43 -8.42 -8.49 15.69
CA MET A 43 -9.34 -7.64 16.45
C MET A 43 -9.65 -6.34 15.71
N MET A 44 -8.63 -5.68 15.13
CA MET A 44 -8.82 -4.44 14.36
C MET A 44 -9.65 -4.65 13.10
N LYS A 45 -9.46 -5.78 12.39
CA LYS A 45 -10.31 -6.16 11.24
C LYS A 45 -11.76 -6.39 11.65
N ALA A 46 -11.97 -7.11 12.76
CA ALA A 46 -13.31 -7.34 13.31
C ALA A 46 -13.97 -6.02 13.73
N TYR A 47 -13.23 -5.13 14.39
CA TYR A 47 -13.71 -3.80 14.79
C TYR A 47 -14.14 -2.96 13.59
N TYR A 48 -13.34 -2.96 12.52
CA TYR A 48 -13.68 -2.28 11.26
C TYR A 48 -14.99 -2.79 10.66
N LEU A 49 -15.18 -4.12 10.58
CA LEU A 49 -16.41 -4.72 10.05
C LEU A 49 -17.62 -4.48 10.96
N ALA A 50 -17.44 -4.53 12.28
CA ALA A 50 -18.50 -4.22 13.24
C ALA A 50 -18.93 -2.75 13.16
N GLY A 51 -17.96 -1.83 12.98
CA GLY A 51 -18.21 -0.41 12.78
C GLY A 51 -18.94 -0.13 11.47
N SER A 52 -18.55 -0.79 10.37
CA SER A 52 -19.19 -0.62 9.06
C SER A 52 -20.63 -1.14 9.03
N MET A 53 -20.94 -2.17 9.82
CA MET A 53 -22.27 -2.75 9.94
C MET A 53 -23.34 -1.73 10.37
N ARG A 54 -22.97 -0.68 11.13
CA ARG A 54 -23.89 0.39 11.53
C ARG A 54 -24.46 1.19 10.36
N TYR A 55 -23.76 1.24 9.24
CA TYR A 55 -24.17 1.96 8.04
C TYR A 55 -24.97 1.08 7.06
N VAL A 56 -25.14 -0.21 7.40
CA VAL A 56 -25.86 -1.17 6.57
C VAL A 56 -27.34 -1.18 6.96
N LYS A 57 -28.20 -0.63 6.10
CA LYS A 57 -29.65 -0.57 6.34
C LYS A 57 -30.33 -1.95 6.41
N ASN A 58 -29.82 -2.95 5.67
CA ASN A 58 -30.40 -4.30 5.58
C ASN A 58 -29.34 -5.39 5.83
N PRO A 59 -29.05 -5.72 7.09
CA PRO A 59 -27.90 -6.58 7.45
C PRO A 59 -28.01 -7.99 6.87
N THR A 60 -29.21 -8.58 6.86
CA THR A 60 -29.48 -9.93 6.35
C THR A 60 -29.20 -10.08 4.86
N LYS A 61 -29.50 -9.04 4.06
CA LYS A 61 -29.25 -9.02 2.61
C LYS A 61 -27.78 -8.75 2.28
N VAL A 62 -27.10 -7.96 3.10
CA VAL A 62 -25.68 -7.63 2.87
C VAL A 62 -24.77 -8.79 3.27
N LEU A 63 -25.02 -9.46 4.40
CA LEU A 63 -24.29 -10.66 4.82
C LEU A 63 -24.37 -11.81 3.80
N THR A 64 -25.49 -11.89 3.07
CA THR A 64 -25.72 -12.91 2.03
C THR A 64 -25.20 -12.49 0.65
N SER A 65 -24.76 -11.23 0.47
CA SER A 65 -24.27 -10.76 -0.82
C SER A 65 -22.88 -11.30 -1.13
N LYS A 66 -22.69 -11.83 -2.35
CA LYS A 66 -21.39 -12.35 -2.81
C LYS A 66 -20.30 -11.28 -2.83
N THR A 67 -20.67 -10.01 -3.09
CA THR A 67 -19.77 -8.86 -3.08
C THR A 67 -19.24 -8.58 -1.68
N PHE A 68 -20.12 -8.54 -0.67
CA PHE A 68 -19.70 -8.37 0.72
C PHE A 68 -18.87 -9.55 1.23
N GLN A 69 -19.21 -10.79 0.86
CA GLN A 69 -18.41 -11.96 1.21
C GLN A 69 -17.01 -11.90 0.60
N GLY A 70 -16.90 -11.49 -0.67
CA GLY A 70 -15.62 -11.26 -1.33
C GLY A 70 -14.80 -10.16 -0.65
N PHE A 71 -15.45 -9.04 -0.30
CA PHE A 71 -14.83 -7.95 0.43
C PHE A 71 -14.36 -8.37 1.83
N ALA A 72 -15.21 -9.03 2.60
CA ALA A 72 -14.88 -9.54 3.93
C ALA A 72 -13.70 -10.53 3.87
N ARG A 73 -13.64 -11.38 2.82
CA ARG A 73 -12.52 -12.29 2.59
C ARG A 73 -11.22 -11.52 2.30
N LEU A 74 -11.28 -10.47 1.50
CA LEU A 74 -10.14 -9.59 1.21
C LEU A 74 -9.60 -8.92 2.50
N VAL A 75 -10.49 -8.40 3.35
CA VAL A 75 -10.11 -7.76 4.62
C VAL A 75 -9.53 -8.78 5.62
N MET A 76 -10.16 -9.94 5.76
CA MET A 76 -9.75 -10.95 6.73
C MET A 76 -8.46 -11.67 6.33
N ALA A 77 -8.32 -12.02 5.05
CA ALA A 77 -7.18 -12.76 4.51
C ALA A 77 -6.57 -12.03 3.28
N PRO A 78 -5.86 -10.91 3.49
CA PRO A 78 -5.29 -10.12 2.42
C PRO A 78 -4.15 -10.90 1.74
N ASN A 79 -4.44 -11.40 0.54
CA ASN A 79 -3.48 -12.06 -0.34
C ASN A 79 -3.87 -11.84 -1.80
N LEU A 80 -2.96 -12.13 -2.73
CA LEU A 80 -3.17 -11.88 -4.16
C LEU A 80 -4.44 -12.58 -4.69
N SER A 81 -4.71 -13.81 -4.26
CA SER A 81 -5.90 -14.55 -4.73
C SER A 81 -7.21 -13.96 -4.21
N SER A 82 -7.25 -13.47 -2.97
CA SER A 82 -8.41 -12.78 -2.41
C SER A 82 -8.67 -11.44 -3.11
N ALA A 83 -7.61 -10.70 -3.42
CA ALA A 83 -7.68 -9.43 -4.13
C ALA A 83 -8.15 -9.65 -5.58
N ALA A 84 -7.56 -10.63 -6.27
CA ALA A 84 -7.98 -11.04 -7.60
C ALA A 84 -9.46 -11.46 -7.60
N ASN A 85 -9.87 -12.36 -6.69
CA ASN A 85 -11.26 -12.79 -6.60
C ASN A 85 -12.23 -11.63 -6.36
N PHE A 86 -11.87 -10.66 -5.52
CA PHE A 86 -12.71 -9.49 -5.29
C PHE A 86 -12.76 -8.58 -6.52
N LEU A 87 -11.62 -8.22 -7.10
CA LEU A 87 -11.53 -7.27 -8.20
C LEU A 87 -12.08 -7.85 -9.52
N HIS A 88 -11.92 -9.14 -9.78
CA HIS A 88 -12.41 -9.80 -11.00
C HIS A 88 -13.89 -10.18 -10.95
N THR A 89 -14.55 -10.11 -9.78
CA THR A 89 -15.95 -10.54 -9.65
C THR A 89 -16.91 -9.36 -9.59
N ARG A 90 -17.42 -8.92 -10.75
CA ARG A 90 -18.53 -7.95 -10.88
C ARG A 90 -18.36 -6.66 -10.06
N ASN A 91 -17.13 -6.27 -9.77
CA ASN A 91 -16.80 -5.02 -9.12
C ASN A 91 -16.13 -4.10 -10.14
N LEU A 92 -16.54 -2.83 -10.15
CA LEU A 92 -15.94 -1.79 -10.99
C LEU A 92 -15.32 -0.75 -10.06
N LEU A 93 -13.99 -0.61 -10.12
CA LEU A 93 -13.32 0.49 -9.47
C LEU A 93 -13.60 1.77 -10.25
N VAL A 94 -14.36 2.69 -9.64
CA VAL A 94 -14.56 4.04 -10.16
C VAL A 94 -13.63 4.96 -9.39
N SER A 95 -12.60 5.47 -10.06
CA SER A 95 -11.72 6.51 -9.52
C SER A 95 -11.57 7.64 -10.52
N ALA A 96 -11.38 8.86 -10.03
CA ALA A 96 -11.06 10.01 -10.87
C ALA A 96 -9.67 10.50 -10.47
N MET A 97 -8.81 10.65 -11.46
CA MET A 97 -7.53 11.31 -11.29
C MET A 97 -7.57 12.65 -12.01
N HIS A 98 -7.13 13.71 -11.32
CA HIS A 98 -7.03 15.03 -11.89
C HIS A 98 -5.56 15.45 -11.86
N PHE A 99 -4.95 15.53 -13.04
CA PHE A 99 -3.58 16.01 -13.16
C PHE A 99 -3.54 17.53 -13.01
N GLN A 100 -2.53 18.01 -12.29
CA GLN A 100 -2.28 19.43 -12.10
C GLN A 100 -1.08 19.85 -12.93
N ASP A 101 -1.17 21.01 -13.57
CA ASP A 101 -0.06 21.64 -14.28
C ASP A 101 0.65 22.67 -13.38
N ALA A 102 1.74 23.25 -13.87
CA ALA A 102 2.53 24.22 -13.11
C ALA A 102 1.79 25.53 -12.79
N TYR A 103 0.78 25.90 -13.59
CA TYR A 103 0.07 27.17 -13.47
C TYR A 103 -1.15 27.10 -12.55
N ASN A 104 -1.67 25.90 -12.31
CA ASN A 104 -2.80 25.61 -11.44
C ASN A 104 -2.45 24.47 -10.47
N PHE A 105 -1.46 24.74 -9.62
CA PHE A 105 -0.86 23.74 -8.74
C PHE A 105 -1.31 23.94 -7.29
N ASP A 106 -2.29 23.13 -6.85
CA ASP A 106 -2.86 23.14 -5.50
C ASP A 106 -2.17 22.08 -4.61
N LEU A 107 -1.54 22.56 -3.54
CA LEU A 107 -0.80 21.75 -2.57
C LEU A 107 -1.72 20.84 -1.74
N ASP A 108 -2.92 21.30 -1.38
CA ASP A 108 -3.84 20.50 -0.55
C ASP A 108 -4.29 19.25 -1.32
N ARG A 109 -4.48 19.39 -2.63
CA ARG A 109 -4.80 18.27 -3.52
C ARG A 109 -3.63 17.29 -3.66
N ILE A 110 -2.39 17.78 -3.66
CA ILE A 110 -1.18 16.96 -3.78
C ILE A 110 -0.95 16.12 -2.53
N CYS A 111 -1.18 16.71 -1.35
CA CYS A 111 -1.11 15.98 -0.08
C CYS A 111 -2.14 14.84 0.00
N GLN A 112 -3.15 14.82 -0.87
CA GLN A 112 -4.17 13.78 -0.95
C GLN A 112 -4.04 12.91 -2.21
N CYS A 113 -2.91 12.98 -2.92
CA CYS A 113 -2.70 12.21 -4.15
C CYS A 113 -2.75 10.70 -3.88
N LEU A 114 -3.34 9.95 -4.80
CA LEU A 114 -3.42 8.48 -4.72
C LEU A 114 -2.24 7.79 -5.41
N VAL A 115 -1.50 8.50 -6.28
CA VAL A 115 -0.43 7.94 -7.09
C VAL A 115 0.86 8.66 -6.77
N HIS A 116 1.87 7.90 -6.36
CA HIS A 116 3.17 8.41 -5.95
C HIS A 116 4.27 7.64 -6.67
N TYR A 117 5.36 8.34 -6.97
CA TYR A 117 6.61 7.73 -7.36
C TYR A 117 7.44 7.42 -6.13
N GLY A 118 8.03 6.23 -6.10
CA GLY A 118 9.15 5.91 -5.23
C GLY A 118 10.44 6.16 -6.00
N VAL A 119 11.26 7.10 -5.53
CA VAL A 119 12.56 7.42 -6.14
C VAL A 119 13.64 7.35 -5.07
N ILE A 120 14.84 6.87 -5.41
CA ILE A 120 15.97 6.83 -4.46
C ILE A 120 16.31 8.27 -4.06
N ASP A 121 16.54 8.52 -2.77
CA ASP A 121 16.96 9.85 -2.30
C ASP A 121 18.37 10.16 -2.85
N PRO A 122 18.55 11.24 -3.63
CA PRO A 122 19.87 11.59 -4.16
C PRO A 122 20.92 11.90 -3.09
N ASN A 123 20.51 12.22 -1.86
CA ASN A 123 21.42 12.51 -0.76
C ASN A 123 21.73 11.28 0.10
N ASP A 124 20.86 10.27 0.07
CA ASP A 124 20.95 9.08 0.91
C ASP A 124 20.39 7.86 0.17
N ASN A 125 21.27 7.15 -0.53
CA ASN A 125 20.90 5.99 -1.36
C ASN A 125 20.29 4.81 -0.58
N SER A 126 20.26 4.86 0.75
CA SER A 126 19.56 3.88 1.58
C SER A 126 18.06 4.14 1.70
N LYS A 127 17.57 5.30 1.24
CA LYS A 127 16.20 5.75 1.39
C LYS A 127 15.49 5.91 0.06
N VAL A 128 14.16 5.84 0.14
CA VAL A 128 13.24 6.10 -0.98
C VAL A 128 12.39 7.31 -0.61
N LEU A 129 12.40 8.33 -1.48
CA LEU A 129 11.49 9.45 -1.46
C LEU A 129 10.16 9.05 -2.09
N GLU A 130 9.07 9.28 -1.37
CA GLU A 130 7.71 9.19 -1.88
C GLU A 130 7.31 10.58 -2.40
N VAL A 131 7.09 10.69 -3.71
CA VAL A 131 6.75 11.97 -4.36
C VAL A 131 5.43 11.81 -5.13
N PRO A 132 4.42 12.66 -4.86
CA PRO A 132 3.15 12.63 -5.59
C PRO A 132 3.33 12.80 -7.10
N PHE A 133 2.48 12.15 -7.90
CA PHE A 133 2.63 12.09 -9.36
C PHE A 133 2.83 13.46 -10.04
N CYS A 134 1.96 14.43 -9.74
CA CYS A 134 2.02 15.74 -10.37
C CYS A 134 3.25 16.53 -9.88
N ALA A 135 3.58 16.44 -8.59
CA ALA A 135 4.76 17.11 -8.03
C ALA A 135 6.07 16.59 -8.61
N MET A 136 6.16 15.28 -8.81
CA MET A 136 7.32 14.69 -9.47
C MET A 136 7.45 15.24 -10.89
N ASN A 137 6.42 15.05 -11.73
CA ASN A 137 6.51 15.39 -13.16
C ASN A 137 6.60 16.88 -13.45
N THR A 138 6.12 17.75 -12.56
CA THR A 138 6.10 19.20 -12.79
C THR A 138 7.29 19.92 -12.16
N LEU A 139 7.75 19.53 -10.97
CA LEU A 139 8.69 20.31 -10.18
C LEU A 139 9.98 19.56 -9.84
N HIS A 140 9.88 18.32 -9.36
CA HIS A 140 11.02 17.65 -8.74
C HIS A 140 11.86 16.80 -9.69
N ARG A 141 11.28 16.36 -10.81
CA ARG A 141 11.89 15.36 -11.69
C ARG A 141 13.26 15.76 -12.20
N GLU A 142 13.38 16.95 -12.77
CA GLU A 142 14.66 17.38 -13.38
C GLU A 142 15.79 17.42 -12.34
N GLY A 143 15.52 17.94 -11.14
CA GLY A 143 16.52 18.02 -10.08
C GLY A 143 16.95 16.64 -9.57
N ILE A 144 15.98 15.75 -9.35
CA ILE A 144 16.24 14.39 -8.86
C ILE A 144 16.97 13.55 -9.93
N GLU A 145 16.50 13.56 -11.17
CA GLU A 145 17.13 12.79 -12.26
C GLU A 145 18.56 13.26 -12.53
N LYS A 146 18.83 14.57 -12.51
CA LYS A 146 20.20 15.10 -12.65
C LYS A 146 21.11 14.67 -11.51
N ALA A 147 20.61 14.65 -10.28
CA ALA A 147 21.40 14.25 -9.12
C ALA A 147 21.71 12.75 -9.10
N LEU A 148 20.82 11.93 -9.67
CA LEU A 148 20.99 10.48 -9.79
C LEU A 148 21.68 10.05 -11.11
N ALA A 149 21.94 10.99 -12.02
CA ALA A 149 22.55 10.69 -13.31
C ALA A 149 23.97 10.14 -13.13
N ILE A 150 24.31 9.13 -13.92
CA ILE A 150 25.66 8.57 -13.98
C ILE A 150 26.57 9.60 -14.66
N GLN A 151 27.63 10.01 -13.98
CA GLN A 151 28.55 11.01 -14.53
C GLN A 151 29.36 10.46 -15.69
N GLY A 152 29.46 11.24 -16.77
CA GLY A 152 30.25 10.89 -17.96
C GLY A 152 29.56 9.93 -18.93
N GLU A 153 28.31 9.55 -18.67
CA GLU A 153 27.50 8.76 -19.58
C GLU A 153 26.35 9.59 -20.15
N GLU A 154 26.09 9.45 -21.45
CA GLU A 154 24.92 10.01 -22.10
C GLU A 154 23.91 8.91 -22.40
N ALA A 155 22.63 9.21 -22.20
CA ALA A 155 21.57 8.30 -22.59
C ALA A 155 21.58 8.08 -24.10
N LYS A 156 21.34 6.84 -24.53
CA LYS A 156 21.13 6.53 -25.95
C LYS A 156 19.99 7.39 -26.52
N LYS A 157 20.15 7.86 -27.76
CA LYS A 157 19.09 8.59 -28.46
C LYS A 157 17.87 7.71 -28.67
N ALA A 158 16.68 8.31 -28.61
CA ALA A 158 15.40 7.59 -28.77
C ALA A 158 15.33 6.80 -30.09
N GLU A 159 15.89 7.34 -31.18
CA GLU A 159 15.93 6.70 -32.50
C GLU A 159 16.69 5.36 -32.47
N VAL A 160 17.82 5.31 -31.76
CA VAL A 160 18.64 4.09 -31.61
C VAL A 160 17.88 3.05 -30.79
N ILE A 161 17.26 3.48 -29.69
CA ILE A 161 16.46 2.60 -28.84
C ILE A 161 15.27 2.03 -29.63
N GLN A 162 14.59 2.84 -30.43
CA GLN A 162 13.46 2.40 -31.25
C GLN A 162 13.88 1.39 -32.33
N ALA A 163 15.05 1.59 -32.95
CA ALA A 163 15.61 0.64 -33.91
C ALA A 163 15.95 -0.70 -33.24
N GLU A 164 16.62 -0.68 -32.09
CA GLU A 164 16.93 -1.88 -31.29
C GLU A 164 15.65 -2.64 -30.89
N ILE A 165 14.60 -1.92 -30.44
CA ILE A 165 13.31 -2.54 -30.09
C ILE A 165 12.69 -3.22 -31.31
N LYS A 166 12.73 -2.59 -32.49
CA LYS A 166 12.14 -3.15 -33.70
C LYS A 166 12.85 -4.45 -34.11
N GLU A 167 14.18 -4.45 -34.09
CA GLU A 167 14.99 -5.63 -34.38
C GLU A 167 14.68 -6.78 -33.40
N LEU A 168 14.56 -6.48 -32.11
CA LEU A 168 14.16 -7.49 -31.10
C LEU A 168 12.75 -8.03 -31.32
N LEU A 169 11.80 -7.18 -31.74
CA LEU A 169 10.44 -7.63 -32.04
C LEU A 169 10.44 -8.58 -33.25
N GLU A 170 11.24 -8.30 -34.28
CA GLU A 170 11.39 -9.19 -35.45
C GLU A 170 11.92 -10.57 -35.03
N THR A 171 12.83 -10.65 -34.04
CA THR A 171 13.32 -11.95 -33.51
C THR A 171 12.30 -12.74 -32.68
N ILE A 172 11.21 -12.11 -32.20
CA ILE A 172 10.15 -12.78 -31.45
C ILE A 172 9.06 -13.31 -32.40
N GLU A 173 8.94 -12.72 -33.59
CA GLU A 173 7.96 -13.12 -34.60
C GLU A 173 8.42 -14.35 -35.42
N GLU A 174 9.71 -14.70 -35.40
CA GLU A 174 10.28 -15.95 -35.93
C GLU A 174 10.13 -17.15 -34.97
#